data_AF-A0AA38R825-F1
#
_entry.id   AF-A0AA38R825-F1
#
_cell.length_a   1.000
_cell.length_b   1.000
_cell.length_c   1.000
_cell.angle_alpha   90.00
_cell.angle_beta   90.00
_cell.angle_gamma   90.00
#
_symmetry.space_group_name_H-M   'P 1'
#
loop_
_entity.id
_entity.type
_entity.pdbx_description
1 polymer ?
#
loop_
_entity_poly.entity_id
_entity_poly.type
_entity_poly.pdbx_seq_one_letter_code
_entity_poly.pdbx_strand_id
1 'polypeptide(L)'
;MRLSPLALLGALLPAALASALSPAKTTTLTLRVPASHALPNPWSLPPSTHATLSSLHQPRRSAPLTTANGFVFRDVAPGSYLLDVHCPTHAFAPLRVDVLEQPPAGAGAEDGKARVKVWETYRGNDWDNRGEVLPADGEGVFEVRPLGGKNYFMERSKFSVFSILKNPMILVGLVSMGLFFGMPYLVDNMDPEMREEWEKSQKSNPMNSLMGGAQPGQNPMGNFDMAAFLAGSQKKEDSPAPSGNGGSQKKGGRR
;
A
#
# COMPACT_ATOMS: atom_id res chain seq x y z
N MET A 1 -24.30 -93.80 31.21
CA MET A 1 -24.99 -92.57 31.70
C MET A 1 -23.93 -91.60 32.21
N ARG A 2 -24.05 -90.31 31.82
CA ARG A 2 -23.30 -89.11 32.29
C ARG A 2 -21.95 -88.88 31.61
N LEU A 3 -21.90 -88.08 30.53
CA LEU A 3 -21.86 -86.59 30.44
C LEU A 3 -20.50 -86.01 30.80
N SER A 4 -19.79 -85.55 29.77
CA SER A 4 -18.57 -84.72 29.80
C SER A 4 -18.84 -83.30 30.31
N PRO A 5 -17.86 -82.64 30.95
CA PRO A 5 -17.74 -81.18 30.91
C PRO A 5 -16.33 -80.78 30.41
N LEU A 6 -16.25 -80.17 29.22
CA LEU A 6 -16.14 -78.71 29.02
C LEU A 6 -14.75 -78.15 29.35
N ALA A 7 -13.92 -78.10 28.31
CA ALA A 7 -12.72 -77.31 28.22
C ALA A 7 -13.06 -75.82 28.31
N LEU A 8 -12.44 -75.11 29.26
CA LEU A 8 -12.58 -73.68 29.48
C LEU A 8 -11.26 -73.02 29.11
N LEU A 9 -11.03 -72.82 27.81
CA LEU A 9 -9.91 -72.04 27.30
C LEU A 9 -10.37 -70.57 27.23
N GLY A 10 -9.90 -69.76 28.18
CA GLY A 10 -10.20 -68.32 28.23
C GLY A 10 -9.56 -67.60 27.05
N ALA A 11 -10.40 -67.10 26.13
CA ALA A 11 -9.99 -66.24 25.04
C ALA A 11 -9.80 -64.80 25.57
N LEU A 12 -8.55 -64.33 25.60
CA LEU A 12 -8.18 -62.95 25.85
C LEU A 12 -8.41 -62.14 24.56
N LEU A 13 -9.48 -61.34 24.49
CA LEU A 13 -9.70 -60.37 23.41
C LEU A 13 -8.83 -59.11 23.64
N PRO A 14 -8.12 -58.58 22.64
CA PRO A 14 -7.59 -57.22 22.70
C PRO A 14 -8.73 -56.25 22.41
N ALA A 15 -9.06 -55.38 23.38
CA ALA A 15 -9.96 -54.26 23.20
C ALA A 15 -9.34 -53.27 22.21
N ALA A 16 -9.72 -53.36 20.94
CA ALA A 16 -9.38 -52.38 19.93
C ALA A 16 -10.06 -51.05 20.28
N LEU A 17 -9.24 -50.04 20.53
CA LEU A 17 -9.65 -48.66 20.75
C LEU A 17 -10.20 -48.08 19.43
N ALA A 18 -11.46 -48.38 19.12
CA ALA A 18 -12.17 -47.71 18.04
C ALA A 18 -12.50 -46.28 18.50
N SER A 19 -11.56 -45.35 18.30
CA SER A 19 -11.86 -43.92 18.35
C SER A 19 -12.92 -43.65 17.28
N ALA A 20 -14.14 -43.35 17.72
CA ALA A 20 -15.24 -43.01 16.84
C ALA A 20 -14.88 -41.73 16.07
N LEU A 21 -14.45 -41.89 14.83
CA LEU A 21 -14.23 -40.78 13.91
C LEU A 21 -15.63 -40.26 13.55
N SER A 22 -16.09 -39.22 14.26
CA SER A 22 -17.29 -38.49 13.86
C SER A 22 -17.15 -38.05 12.40
N PRO A 23 -18.14 -38.25 11.53
CA PRO A 23 -18.05 -37.80 10.16
C PRO A 23 -17.95 -36.27 10.16
N ALA A 24 -16.80 -35.74 9.78
CA ALA A 24 -16.63 -34.31 9.60
C ALA A 24 -17.63 -33.89 8.51
N LYS A 25 -18.57 -33.01 8.85
CA LYS A 25 -19.50 -32.44 7.87
C LYS A 25 -18.68 -31.60 6.90
N THR A 26 -18.55 -32.04 5.66
CA THR A 26 -17.81 -31.31 4.65
C THR A 26 -18.73 -30.47 3.78
N THR A 27 -18.20 -29.40 3.22
CA THR A 27 -18.93 -28.52 2.28
C THR A 27 -18.13 -28.22 1.04
N THR A 28 -18.85 -27.88 -0.02
CA THR A 28 -18.23 -27.39 -1.25
C THR A 28 -18.28 -25.88 -1.26
N LEU A 29 -17.11 -25.26 -1.41
CA LEU A 29 -16.96 -23.82 -1.50
C LEU A 29 -16.66 -23.43 -2.94
N THR A 30 -17.49 -22.57 -3.50
CA THR A 30 -17.38 -22.09 -4.87
C THR A 30 -17.08 -20.60 -4.88
N LEU A 31 -16.05 -20.23 -5.61
CA LEU A 31 -15.58 -18.86 -5.74
C LEU A 31 -15.61 -18.49 -7.21
N ARG A 32 -15.95 -17.25 -7.53
CA ARG A 32 -15.99 -16.75 -8.90
C ARG A 32 -15.22 -15.45 -9.03
N VAL A 33 -14.52 -15.25 -10.14
CA VAL A 33 -13.86 -13.99 -10.46
C VAL A 33 -14.80 -13.17 -11.36
N PRO A 34 -15.37 -12.06 -10.86
CA PRO A 34 -16.22 -11.19 -11.67
C PRO A 34 -15.38 -10.33 -12.63
N ALA A 35 -16.02 -9.85 -13.69
CA ALA A 35 -15.46 -8.78 -14.52
C ALA A 35 -15.47 -7.47 -13.72
N SER A 36 -14.34 -6.78 -13.65
CA SER A 36 -14.20 -5.54 -12.87
C SER A 36 -13.30 -4.55 -13.60
N HIS A 37 -13.21 -3.31 -13.11
CA HIS A 37 -12.34 -2.31 -13.72
C HIS A 37 -10.86 -2.74 -13.77
N ALA A 38 -10.40 -3.46 -12.75
CA ALA A 38 -9.04 -4.01 -12.70
C ALA A 38 -8.82 -5.19 -13.66
N LEU A 39 -9.90 -5.85 -14.07
CA LEU A 39 -9.88 -7.03 -14.92
C LEU A 39 -11.15 -7.05 -15.78
N PRO A 40 -11.14 -6.34 -16.92
CA PRO A 40 -12.32 -6.22 -17.78
C PRO A 40 -12.79 -7.57 -18.35
N ASN A 41 -11.84 -8.46 -18.65
CA ASN A 41 -12.09 -9.77 -19.24
C ASN A 41 -11.57 -10.90 -18.32
N PRO A 42 -12.45 -11.63 -17.62
CA PRO A 42 -12.07 -12.76 -16.76
C PRO A 42 -11.29 -13.87 -17.47
N TRP A 43 -11.55 -14.05 -18.75
CA TRP A 43 -10.87 -15.02 -19.61
C TRP A 43 -9.40 -14.69 -19.93
N SER A 44 -8.93 -13.48 -19.60
CA SER A 44 -7.53 -13.10 -19.75
C SER A 44 -6.61 -13.70 -18.68
N LEU A 45 -7.20 -14.34 -17.67
CA LEU A 45 -6.44 -15.00 -16.62
C LEU A 45 -5.68 -16.20 -17.18
N PRO A 46 -4.39 -16.34 -16.84
CA PRO A 46 -3.59 -17.46 -17.31
C PRO A 46 -4.04 -18.76 -16.63
N PRO A 47 -3.89 -19.92 -17.30
CA PRO A 47 -4.27 -21.22 -16.77
C PRO A 47 -3.42 -21.66 -15.55
N SER A 48 -2.27 -21.02 -15.32
CA SER A 48 -1.45 -21.22 -14.12
C SER A 48 -2.07 -20.61 -12.85
N THR A 49 -3.20 -19.91 -12.98
CA THR A 49 -3.91 -19.31 -11.85
C THR A 49 -4.55 -20.39 -10.99
N HIS A 50 -4.26 -20.35 -9.69
CA HIS A 50 -4.86 -21.26 -8.73
C HIS A 50 -5.14 -20.54 -7.42
N ALA A 51 -6.14 -21.01 -6.69
CA ALA A 51 -6.42 -20.58 -5.34
C ALA A 51 -5.87 -21.60 -4.34
N THR A 52 -5.50 -21.12 -3.16
CA THR A 52 -5.10 -21.96 -2.03
C THR A 52 -5.90 -21.61 -0.79
N LEU A 53 -6.41 -22.64 -0.11
CA LEU A 53 -6.99 -22.54 1.23
C LEU A 53 -5.97 -23.06 2.24
N SER A 54 -5.59 -22.21 3.18
CA SER A 54 -4.72 -22.54 4.31
C SER A 54 -5.45 -22.40 5.64
N SER A 55 -5.17 -23.30 6.58
CA SER A 55 -5.65 -23.25 7.96
C SER A 55 -4.57 -23.82 8.87
N LEU A 56 -4.63 -23.51 10.16
CA LEU A 56 -3.61 -23.93 11.13
C LEU A 56 -3.65 -25.45 11.41
N HIS A 57 -4.85 -26.04 11.37
CA HIS A 57 -5.09 -27.42 11.81
C HIS A 57 -5.38 -28.38 10.66
N GLN A 58 -5.38 -27.89 9.42
CA GLN A 58 -5.77 -28.67 8.25
C GLN A 58 -4.74 -28.56 7.12
N PRO A 59 -4.60 -29.60 6.30
CA PRO A 59 -3.70 -29.55 5.16
C PRO A 59 -4.12 -28.44 4.19
N ARG A 60 -3.11 -27.75 3.63
CA ARG A 60 -3.32 -26.76 2.58
C ARG A 60 -3.99 -27.42 1.38
N ARG A 61 -5.08 -26.83 0.90
CA ARG A 61 -5.78 -27.28 -0.31
C ARG A 61 -5.56 -26.27 -1.43
N SER A 62 -5.53 -26.75 -2.66
CA SER A 62 -5.44 -25.89 -3.84
C SER A 62 -6.51 -26.27 -4.86
N ALA A 63 -7.08 -25.26 -5.51
CA ALA A 63 -8.04 -25.43 -6.60
C ALA A 63 -7.53 -24.64 -7.82
N PRO A 64 -7.40 -25.27 -9.00
CA PRO A 64 -7.05 -24.56 -10.23
C PRO A 64 -8.24 -23.70 -10.71
N LEU A 65 -7.94 -22.72 -11.56
CA LEU A 65 -8.97 -21.94 -12.26
C LEU A 65 -9.81 -22.86 -13.17
N THR A 66 -11.13 -22.81 -13.00
CA THR A 66 -12.08 -23.54 -13.85
C THR A 66 -12.47 -22.72 -15.08
N THR A 67 -13.06 -23.38 -16.08
CA THR A 67 -13.62 -22.71 -17.25
C THR A 67 -14.75 -21.74 -16.92
N ALA A 68 -15.36 -21.81 -15.73
CA ALA A 68 -16.36 -20.83 -15.29
C ALA A 68 -15.73 -19.54 -14.70
N ASN A 69 -14.40 -19.36 -14.82
CA ASN A 69 -13.62 -18.30 -14.16
C ASN A 69 -13.78 -18.35 -12.63
N GLY A 70 -13.85 -19.55 -12.07
CA GLY A 70 -14.03 -19.77 -10.64
C GLY A 70 -13.12 -20.84 -10.06
N PHE A 71 -13.10 -20.95 -8.74
CA PHE A 71 -12.37 -21.95 -7.98
C PHE A 71 -13.35 -22.79 -7.18
N VAL A 72 -13.20 -24.11 -7.22
CA VAL A 72 -14.08 -25.05 -6.52
C VAL A 72 -13.25 -25.85 -5.54
N PHE A 73 -13.52 -25.66 -4.24
CA PHE A 73 -12.93 -26.44 -3.17
C PHE A 73 -13.96 -27.45 -2.67
N ARG A 74 -13.66 -28.73 -2.85
CA ARG A 74 -14.49 -29.83 -2.36
C ARG A 74 -14.03 -30.26 -0.97
N ASP A 75 -14.97 -30.83 -0.23
CA ASP A 75 -14.78 -31.48 1.06
C ASP A 75 -14.21 -30.58 2.18
N VAL A 76 -14.53 -29.29 2.18
CA VAL A 76 -14.03 -28.32 3.17
C VAL A 76 -14.72 -28.57 4.52
N ALA A 77 -13.93 -28.91 5.53
CA ALA A 77 -14.42 -29.11 6.88
C ALA A 77 -14.82 -27.77 7.55
N PRO A 78 -15.59 -27.78 8.63
CA PRO A 78 -15.86 -26.57 9.39
C PRO A 78 -14.57 -26.01 9.99
N GLY A 79 -14.45 -24.68 10.00
CA GLY A 79 -13.28 -23.99 10.50
C GLY A 79 -13.02 -22.66 9.78
N SER A 80 -11.98 -21.98 10.24
CA SER A 80 -11.49 -20.72 9.66
C SER A 80 -10.32 -21.00 8.72
N TYR A 81 -10.39 -20.41 7.53
CA TYR A 81 -9.41 -20.57 6.46
C TYR A 81 -9.00 -19.20 5.91
N LEU A 82 -7.75 -19.12 5.46
CA LEU A 82 -7.25 -18.05 4.63
C LEU A 82 -7.25 -18.53 3.17
N LEU A 83 -7.93 -17.78 2.31
CA LEU A 83 -7.97 -17.98 0.89
C LEU A 83 -7.05 -16.97 0.21
N ASP A 84 -6.07 -17.47 -0.52
CA ASP A 84 -5.17 -16.69 -1.36
C ASP A 84 -5.32 -17.14 -2.82
N VAL A 85 -5.41 -16.18 -3.75
CA VAL A 85 -5.41 -16.46 -5.19
C VAL A 85 -4.06 -16.10 -5.80
N HIS A 86 -3.40 -17.10 -6.36
CA HIS A 86 -2.09 -16.97 -6.99
C HIS A 86 -2.25 -16.87 -8.51
N CYS A 87 -2.00 -15.68 -9.02
CA CYS A 87 -1.94 -15.39 -10.45
C CYS A 87 -0.64 -14.64 -10.78
N PRO A 88 0.05 -14.94 -11.89
CA PRO A 88 1.21 -14.16 -12.31
C PRO A 88 0.79 -12.79 -12.86
N THR A 89 -0.34 -12.64 -13.56
CA THR A 89 -0.66 -11.35 -14.21
C THR A 89 -1.38 -10.36 -13.30
N HIS A 90 -2.22 -10.84 -12.36
CA HIS A 90 -3.05 -9.99 -11.50
C HIS A 90 -2.87 -10.34 -10.02
N ALA A 91 -3.08 -9.34 -9.15
CA ALA A 91 -3.17 -9.51 -7.71
C ALA A 91 -4.63 -9.58 -7.27
N PHE A 92 -4.89 -10.37 -6.23
CA PHE A 92 -6.21 -10.55 -5.63
C PHE A 92 -6.12 -10.24 -4.14
N ALA A 93 -7.24 -9.78 -3.56
CA ALA A 93 -7.33 -9.58 -2.12
C ALA A 93 -7.35 -10.94 -1.41
N PRO A 94 -6.61 -11.12 -0.30
CA PRO A 94 -6.74 -12.32 0.52
C PRO A 94 -8.10 -12.29 1.21
N LEU A 95 -8.78 -13.44 1.26
CA LEU A 95 -10.09 -13.57 1.88
C LEU A 95 -10.03 -14.49 3.08
N ARG A 96 -10.69 -14.13 4.18
CA ARG A 96 -10.96 -15.02 5.29
C ARG A 96 -12.26 -15.74 5.02
N VAL A 97 -12.26 -17.06 5.12
CA VAL A 97 -13.44 -17.91 4.98
C VAL A 97 -13.69 -18.62 6.30
N ASP A 98 -14.83 -18.38 6.94
CA ASP A 98 -15.27 -19.19 8.08
C ASP A 98 -16.43 -20.09 7.64
N VAL A 99 -16.20 -21.39 7.76
CA VAL A 99 -17.20 -22.44 7.52
C VAL A 99 -17.77 -22.83 8.88
N LEU A 100 -19.00 -22.42 9.16
CA LEU A 100 -19.67 -22.71 10.42
C LEU A 100 -20.41 -24.05 10.35
N GLU A 101 -20.27 -24.86 11.40
CA GLU A 101 -21.07 -26.08 11.55
C GLU A 101 -22.55 -25.75 11.61
N GLN A 102 -23.36 -26.50 10.86
CA GLN A 102 -24.81 -26.38 10.91
C GLN A 102 -25.30 -26.77 12.31
N PRO A 103 -26.22 -26.00 12.93
CA PRO A 103 -26.89 -26.41 14.15
C PRO A 103 -27.65 -27.73 13.92
N PRO A 104 -27.74 -28.62 14.93
CA PRO A 104 -28.48 -29.88 14.79
C PRO A 104 -29.93 -29.63 14.36
N ALA A 105 -30.44 -30.51 13.49
CA ALA A 105 -31.77 -30.44 12.89
C ALA A 105 -32.84 -30.31 13.99
N GLY A 106 -33.39 -29.10 14.14
CA GLY A 106 -34.32 -28.76 15.22
C GLY A 106 -34.54 -27.25 15.38
N ALA A 107 -33.65 -26.42 14.85
CA ALA A 107 -33.81 -24.96 14.80
C ALA A 107 -33.90 -24.46 13.36
N GLY A 108 -35.05 -24.69 12.71
CA GLY A 108 -35.59 -23.89 11.59
C GLY A 108 -34.64 -23.50 10.45
N ALA A 109 -33.69 -24.35 10.06
CA ALA A 109 -32.81 -24.12 8.92
C ALA A 109 -33.16 -25.10 7.81
N GLU A 110 -33.89 -24.62 6.81
CA GLU A 110 -33.95 -25.29 5.51
C GLU A 110 -32.55 -25.29 4.86
N ASP A 111 -32.30 -26.39 4.14
CA ASP A 111 -31.08 -26.73 3.39
C ASP A 111 -29.86 -27.17 4.22
N GLY A 112 -29.52 -28.45 4.10
CA GLY A 112 -28.37 -29.13 4.71
C GLY A 112 -26.99 -28.70 4.21
N LYS A 113 -26.77 -27.40 4.00
CA LYS A 113 -25.48 -26.80 3.63
C LYS A 113 -24.90 -26.04 4.83
N ALA A 114 -23.61 -26.21 5.10
CA ALA A 114 -22.95 -25.44 6.17
C ALA A 114 -22.93 -23.95 5.82
N ARG A 115 -23.03 -23.09 6.84
CA ARG A 115 -23.06 -21.64 6.63
C ARG A 115 -21.63 -21.15 6.41
N VAL A 116 -21.34 -20.72 5.19
CA VAL A 116 -20.05 -20.13 4.82
C VAL A 116 -20.17 -18.61 4.89
N LYS A 117 -19.23 -17.97 5.57
CA LYS A 117 -19.07 -16.51 5.57
C LYS A 117 -17.68 -16.17 5.07
N VAL A 118 -17.60 -15.17 4.20
CA VAL A 118 -16.35 -14.73 3.60
C VAL A 118 -16.15 -13.25 3.89
N TRP A 119 -14.94 -12.88 4.29
CA TRP A 119 -14.54 -11.50 4.57
C TRP A 119 -13.28 -11.17 3.79
N GLU A 120 -13.17 -9.93 3.33
CA GLU A 120 -11.89 -9.41 2.86
C GLU A 120 -10.96 -9.20 4.06
N THR A 121 -9.74 -9.70 3.96
CA THR A 121 -8.71 -9.51 4.99
C THR A 121 -7.50 -8.79 4.40
N TYR A 122 -6.68 -8.24 5.28
CA TYR A 122 -5.44 -7.55 4.91
C TYR A 122 -4.29 -8.18 5.65
N ARG A 123 -3.18 -8.40 4.93
CA ARG A 123 -1.97 -8.96 5.56
C ARG A 123 -1.44 -7.97 6.59
N GLY A 124 -1.18 -8.49 7.80
CA GLY A 124 -0.67 -7.70 8.93
C GLY A 124 -1.73 -7.31 9.97
N ASN A 125 -3.02 -7.57 9.71
CA ASN A 125 -4.06 -7.42 10.73
C ASN A 125 -4.24 -8.71 11.55
N ASP A 126 -4.66 -8.55 12.82
CA ASP A 126 -5.07 -9.67 13.66
C ASP A 126 -6.21 -10.47 13.01
N TRP A 127 -6.22 -11.78 13.23
CA TRP A 127 -7.21 -12.68 12.64
C TRP A 127 -8.63 -12.22 12.97
N ASP A 128 -8.89 -11.77 14.20
CA ASP A 128 -10.20 -11.34 14.68
C ASP A 128 -10.73 -10.05 14.06
N ASN A 129 -9.87 -9.25 13.42
CA ASN A 129 -10.29 -8.08 12.65
C ASN A 129 -10.89 -8.53 11.32
N ARG A 130 -12.19 -8.81 11.34
CA ARG A 130 -13.00 -9.13 10.16
C ARG A 130 -13.24 -7.84 9.39
N GLY A 131 -12.75 -7.78 8.16
CA GLY A 131 -13.00 -6.66 7.24
C GLY A 131 -14.41 -6.70 6.66
N GLU A 132 -14.54 -6.16 5.45
CA GLU A 132 -15.80 -6.15 4.71
C GLU A 132 -16.30 -7.58 4.43
N VAL A 133 -17.58 -7.84 4.70
CA VAL A 133 -18.21 -9.11 4.38
C VAL A 133 -18.46 -9.16 2.88
N LEU A 134 -17.97 -10.20 2.22
CA LEU A 134 -18.33 -10.46 0.83
C LEU A 134 -19.72 -11.11 0.81
N PRO A 135 -20.72 -10.49 0.15
CA PRO A 135 -22.01 -11.12 -0.01
C PRO A 135 -21.84 -12.41 -0.80
N ALA A 136 -22.53 -13.46 -0.38
CA ALA A 136 -22.71 -14.64 -1.21
C ALA A 136 -23.72 -14.28 -2.31
N ASP A 137 -23.38 -14.56 -3.56
CA ASP A 137 -24.41 -14.67 -4.60
C ASP A 137 -25.38 -15.77 -4.18
N GLY A 138 -26.66 -15.65 -4.55
CA GLY A 138 -27.77 -16.48 -4.06
C GLY A 138 -27.62 -18.00 -4.17
N GLU A 139 -26.57 -18.50 -4.83
CA GLU A 139 -26.20 -19.93 -4.92
C GLU A 139 -25.07 -20.36 -3.98
N GLY A 140 -24.59 -19.50 -3.07
CA GLY A 140 -23.43 -19.78 -2.22
C GLY A 140 -22.09 -19.65 -2.96
N VAL A 141 -22.07 -18.82 -4.01
CA VAL A 141 -20.88 -18.46 -4.77
C VAL A 141 -20.36 -17.14 -4.21
N PHE A 142 -19.06 -17.08 -3.93
CA PHE A 142 -18.44 -15.84 -3.44
C PHE A 142 -17.56 -15.21 -4.51
N GLU A 143 -17.68 -13.90 -4.67
CA GLU A 143 -16.89 -13.15 -5.63
C GLU A 143 -15.50 -12.85 -5.09
N VAL A 144 -14.47 -13.09 -5.91
CA VAL A 144 -13.08 -12.78 -5.59
C VAL A 144 -12.65 -11.58 -6.43
N ARG A 145 -12.50 -10.43 -5.77
CA ARG A 145 -12.14 -9.18 -6.45
C ARG A 145 -10.65 -9.11 -6.79
N PRO A 146 -10.28 -8.84 -8.06
CA PRO A 146 -8.91 -8.52 -8.41
C PRO A 146 -8.56 -7.08 -8.00
N LEU A 147 -7.37 -6.90 -7.44
CA LEU A 147 -6.84 -5.60 -7.01
C LEU A 147 -6.22 -4.82 -8.17
N GLY A 148 -5.62 -5.52 -9.16
CA GLY A 148 -4.94 -4.91 -10.29
C GLY A 148 -3.88 -5.80 -10.94
N GLY A 149 -3.30 -5.33 -12.04
CA GLY A 149 -2.19 -5.98 -12.74
C GLY A 149 -0.88 -5.93 -11.94
N LYS A 150 -0.08 -6.98 -12.03
CA LYS A 150 1.25 -7.06 -11.40
C LYS A 150 2.32 -6.54 -12.34
N ASN A 151 3.03 -5.50 -11.92
CA ASN A 151 4.20 -5.00 -12.61
C ASN A 151 5.46 -5.56 -11.94
N TYR A 152 6.13 -6.49 -12.62
CA TYR A 152 7.39 -7.07 -12.15
C TYR A 152 8.62 -6.27 -12.59
N PHE A 153 8.45 -5.43 -13.59
CA PHE A 153 9.54 -4.67 -14.19
C PHE A 153 9.50 -3.24 -13.70
N MET A 154 10.67 -2.75 -13.29
CA MET A 154 10.91 -1.33 -13.12
C MET A 154 11.43 -0.79 -14.44
N GLU A 155 10.72 0.17 -15.04
CA GLU A 155 11.23 0.84 -16.23
C GLU A 155 12.52 1.59 -15.90
N ARG A 156 13.53 1.46 -16.77
CA ARG A 156 14.75 2.26 -16.63
C ARG A 156 14.39 3.72 -16.87
N SER A 157 14.94 4.63 -16.05
CA SER A 157 14.88 6.05 -16.32
C SER A 157 15.51 6.32 -17.69
N LYS A 158 14.69 6.70 -18.67
CA LYS A 158 15.17 7.07 -20.01
C LYS A 158 15.62 8.53 -19.94
N PHE A 159 16.79 8.81 -20.51
CA PHE A 159 17.20 10.19 -20.79
C PHE A 159 16.24 10.79 -21.81
N SER A 160 15.28 11.58 -21.34
CA SER A 160 14.37 12.33 -22.19
C SER A 160 14.93 13.74 -22.35
N VAL A 161 15.40 14.07 -23.55
CA VAL A 161 15.90 15.43 -23.90
C VAL A 161 14.82 16.48 -23.63
N PHE A 162 13.55 16.13 -23.84
CA PHE A 162 12.42 16.98 -23.51
C PHE A 162 12.24 17.17 -22.00
N SER A 163 12.54 16.16 -21.18
CA SER A 163 12.54 16.28 -19.71
C SER A 163 13.73 17.08 -19.20
N ILE A 164 14.87 17.04 -19.89
CA ILE A 164 16.04 17.90 -19.63
C ILE A 164 15.68 19.37 -19.93
N LEU A 165 15.03 19.65 -21.06
CA LEU A 165 14.54 21.00 -21.37
C LEU A 165 13.48 21.48 -20.37
N LYS A 166 12.62 20.61 -19.85
CA LYS A 166 11.63 20.94 -18.80
C LYS A 166 12.22 21.08 -17.40
N ASN A 167 13.52 20.86 -17.24
CA ASN A 167 14.16 21.04 -15.95
C ASN A 167 14.24 22.56 -15.63
N PRO A 168 13.62 23.03 -14.54
CA PRO A 168 13.58 24.46 -14.20
C PRO A 168 14.97 25.09 -14.10
N MET A 169 15.99 24.33 -13.70
CA MET A 169 17.37 24.85 -13.63
C MET A 169 17.97 25.12 -15.01
N ILE A 170 17.66 24.28 -16.01
CA ILE A 170 18.16 24.44 -17.38
C ILE A 170 17.40 25.56 -18.10
N LEU A 171 16.08 25.68 -17.88
CA LEU A 171 15.29 26.80 -18.41
C LEU A 171 15.76 28.14 -17.84
N VAL A 172 15.95 28.22 -16.53
CA VAL A 172 16.47 29.43 -15.89
C VAL A 172 17.87 29.74 -16.43
N GLY A 173 18.73 28.73 -16.62
CA GLY A 173 20.05 28.90 -17.24
C GLY A 173 20.01 29.41 -18.69
N LEU A 174 19.10 28.91 -19.53
CA LEU A 174 18.94 29.37 -20.91
C LEU A 174 18.33 30.78 -20.97
N VAL A 175 17.33 31.06 -20.14
CA VAL A 175 16.69 32.39 -20.05
C VAL A 175 17.67 33.44 -19.55
N SER A 176 18.47 33.11 -18.52
CA SER A 176 19.50 34.03 -18.00
C SER A 176 20.61 34.27 -19.02
N MET A 177 21.05 33.24 -19.74
CA MET A 177 22.01 33.38 -20.83
C MET A 177 21.46 34.23 -21.98
N GLY A 178 20.18 34.04 -22.33
CA GLY A 178 19.48 34.86 -23.31
C GLY A 178 19.36 36.34 -22.90
N LEU A 179 19.06 36.61 -21.63
CA LEU A 179 19.04 37.96 -21.08
C LEU A 179 20.45 38.58 -21.04
N PHE A 180 21.48 37.83 -20.64
CA PHE A 180 22.84 38.35 -20.56
C PHE A 180 23.38 38.80 -21.92
N PHE A 181 23.12 38.04 -22.98
CA PHE A 181 23.53 38.41 -24.35
C PHE A 181 22.52 39.32 -25.06
N GLY A 182 21.23 39.26 -24.70
CA GLY A 182 20.16 40.05 -25.32
C GLY A 182 19.96 41.44 -24.72
N MET A 183 20.20 41.62 -23.42
CA MET A 183 20.14 42.91 -22.73
C MET A 183 20.97 44.01 -23.40
N PRO A 184 22.25 43.82 -23.78
CA PRO A 184 23.02 44.88 -24.45
C PRO A 184 22.35 45.32 -25.75
N TYR A 185 21.81 44.38 -26.52
CA TYR A 185 21.13 44.68 -27.79
C TYR A 185 19.76 45.38 -27.60
N LEU A 186 19.01 45.01 -26.55
CA LEU A 186 17.75 45.67 -26.21
C LEU A 186 17.99 47.10 -25.70
N VAL A 187 19.03 47.30 -24.88
CA VAL A 187 19.39 48.60 -24.33
C VAL A 187 19.91 49.55 -25.40
N ASP A 188 20.64 49.04 -26.40
CA ASP A 188 21.14 49.85 -27.53
C ASP A 188 20.03 50.32 -28.49
N ASN A 189 18.89 49.62 -28.54
CA ASN A 189 17.74 49.97 -29.39
C ASN A 189 16.56 50.61 -28.62
N MET A 190 16.72 50.92 -27.32
CA MET A 190 15.67 51.59 -26.52
C MET A 190 15.77 53.12 -26.58
N ASP A 191 14.61 53.78 -26.59
CA ASP A 191 14.46 55.24 -26.52
C ASP A 191 14.99 55.80 -25.18
N PRO A 192 15.55 57.03 -25.14
CA PRO A 192 16.23 57.57 -23.96
C PRO A 192 15.33 57.70 -22.72
N GLU A 193 14.04 58.02 -22.89
CA GLU A 193 13.09 58.09 -21.75
C GLU A 193 12.82 56.71 -21.12
N MET A 194 12.74 55.65 -21.93
CA MET A 194 12.54 54.28 -21.44
C MET A 194 13.79 53.70 -20.77
N ARG A 195 14.99 54.12 -21.18
CA ARG A 195 16.25 53.73 -20.52
C ARG A 195 16.33 54.28 -19.10
N GLU A 196 15.91 55.52 -18.89
CA GLU A 196 15.89 56.13 -17.56
C GLU A 196 14.86 55.47 -16.62
N GLU A 197 13.68 55.10 -17.13
CA GLU A 197 12.68 54.35 -16.36
C GLU A 197 13.15 52.93 -16.03
N TRP A 198 13.84 52.28 -16.96
CA TRP A 198 14.47 50.97 -16.76
C TRP A 198 15.61 51.05 -15.73
N GLU A 199 16.47 52.08 -15.78
CA GLU A 199 17.53 52.31 -14.79
C GLU A 199 16.97 52.64 -13.40
N LYS A 200 15.88 53.41 -13.31
CA LYS A 200 15.16 53.67 -12.05
C LYS A 200 14.57 52.38 -11.49
N SER A 201 14.01 51.52 -12.35
CA SER A 201 13.46 50.21 -11.98
C SER A 201 14.53 49.17 -11.63
N GLN A 202 15.71 49.25 -12.25
CA GLN A 202 16.87 48.43 -11.92
C GLN A 202 17.50 48.83 -10.58
N LYS A 203 17.50 50.12 -10.24
CA LYS A 203 17.92 50.62 -8.92
C LYS A 203 16.94 50.25 -7.81
N SER A 204 15.66 50.04 -8.12
CA SER A 204 14.64 49.72 -7.12
C SER A 204 14.41 48.22 -6.90
N ASN A 205 14.79 47.34 -7.84
CA ASN A 205 14.61 45.89 -7.71
C ASN A 205 15.84 45.18 -7.07
N PRO A 206 15.72 44.59 -5.86
CA PRO A 206 16.84 43.98 -5.13
C PRO A 206 17.38 42.67 -5.75
N MET A 207 16.63 42.02 -6.65
CA MET A 207 17.11 40.85 -7.40
C MET A 207 18.13 41.23 -8.49
N ASN A 208 18.11 42.48 -8.96
CA ASN A 208 19.01 42.96 -10.00
C ASN A 208 20.38 43.40 -9.45
N SER A 209 20.51 43.70 -8.15
CA SER A 209 21.82 43.92 -7.52
C SER A 209 22.61 42.62 -7.34
N LEU A 210 21.92 41.48 -7.25
CA LEU A 210 22.54 40.15 -7.20
C LEU A 210 23.05 39.67 -8.57
N MET A 211 22.37 40.05 -9.66
CA MET A 211 22.70 39.57 -11.03
C MET A 211 23.39 40.61 -11.92
N GLY A 212 23.22 41.91 -11.64
CA GLY A 212 23.86 43.02 -12.37
C GLY A 212 25.21 43.48 -11.82
N GLY A 213 25.72 42.84 -10.75
CA GLY A 213 26.99 43.16 -10.11
C GLY A 213 28.25 42.61 -10.78
N ALA A 214 28.16 42.08 -12.00
CA ALA A 214 29.31 41.57 -12.75
C ALA A 214 29.96 42.68 -13.60
N GLN A 215 30.50 43.72 -12.94
CA GLN A 215 31.57 44.55 -13.51
C GLN A 215 32.91 43.85 -13.27
N PRO A 216 33.80 43.72 -14.28
CA PRO A 216 35.05 42.98 -14.14
C PRO A 216 36.01 43.76 -13.24
N GLY A 217 36.10 43.39 -11.96
CA GLY A 217 37.18 43.88 -11.10
C GLY A 217 36.88 44.07 -9.62
N GLN A 218 35.64 43.90 -9.13
CA GLN A 218 35.36 43.98 -7.69
C GLN A 218 34.42 42.86 -7.23
N ASN A 219 34.88 42.09 -6.24
CA ASN A 219 34.14 40.98 -5.63
C ASN A 219 32.90 41.49 -4.87
N PRO A 220 31.65 41.22 -5.34
CA PRO A 220 30.44 41.71 -4.72
C PRO A 220 29.88 40.75 -3.64
N MET A 221 30.72 39.85 -3.10
CA MET A 221 30.33 38.93 -2.00
C MET A 221 30.70 39.45 -0.59
N GLY A 222 31.38 40.59 -0.47
CA GLY A 222 31.82 41.10 0.84
C GLY A 222 30.72 41.72 1.70
N ASN A 223 29.68 42.29 1.09
CA ASN A 223 28.68 43.13 1.78
C ASN A 223 27.24 42.62 1.68
N PHE A 224 27.00 41.40 1.18
CA PHE A 224 25.66 40.82 1.11
C PHE A 224 25.50 39.73 2.17
N ASP A 225 24.94 40.09 3.32
CA ASP A 225 24.58 39.14 4.38
C ASP A 225 23.32 38.35 3.98
N MET A 226 23.55 37.30 3.18
CA MET A 226 22.53 36.35 2.72
C MET A 226 21.90 35.58 3.88
N ALA A 227 22.59 35.45 5.01
CA ALA A 227 22.09 34.74 6.18
C ALA A 227 21.05 35.57 6.94
N ALA A 228 21.27 36.87 7.12
CA ALA A 228 20.27 37.77 7.74
C ALA A 228 18.98 37.86 6.91
N PHE A 229 19.09 37.80 5.58
CA PHE A 229 17.94 37.84 4.68
C PHE A 229 17.13 36.53 4.70
N LEU A 230 17.78 35.37 4.78
CA LEU A 230 17.08 34.09 4.93
C LEU A 230 16.54 33.86 6.35
N ALA A 231 17.15 34.49 7.36
CA ALA A 231 16.78 34.31 8.76
C ALA A 231 15.59 35.18 9.23
N GLY A 232 15.10 36.11 8.40
CA GLY A 232 13.83 36.81 8.66
C GLY A 232 13.76 37.61 9.97
N SER A 233 14.86 38.19 10.45
CA SER A 233 14.88 38.88 11.74
C SER A 233 14.36 40.32 11.65
N GLN A 234 13.18 40.58 12.26
CA GLN A 234 12.76 41.94 12.64
C GLN A 234 13.65 42.50 13.76
N LYS A 235 14.12 43.72 13.55
CA LYS A 235 14.92 44.54 14.47
C LYS A 235 14.16 44.79 15.79
N LYS A 236 14.81 44.54 16.93
CA LYS A 236 14.41 45.06 18.25
C LYS A 236 15.55 45.98 18.73
N GLU A 237 15.22 47.23 18.99
CA GLU A 237 16.14 48.33 19.29
C GLU A 237 16.68 48.32 20.75
N ASP A 238 17.90 48.84 20.90
CA ASP A 238 18.67 49.27 22.09
C ASP A 238 17.87 50.18 23.06
N SER A 239 18.14 50.44 24.35
CA SER A 239 19.26 50.36 25.34
C SER A 239 18.71 50.88 26.72
N PRO A 240 19.44 51.12 27.85
CA PRO A 240 20.85 50.88 28.23
C PRO A 240 21.05 50.17 29.61
N ALA A 241 22.31 49.90 29.97
CA ALA A 241 22.80 49.13 31.15
C ALA A 241 22.56 49.79 32.55
N PRO A 242 22.74 49.04 33.67
CA PRO A 242 24.07 49.03 34.30
C PRO A 242 24.51 47.69 34.97
N SER A 243 25.84 47.54 35.04
CA SER A 243 26.69 47.01 36.12
C SER A 243 26.15 45.99 37.13
N GLY A 244 26.93 44.91 37.34
CA GLY A 244 27.18 44.41 38.69
C GLY A 244 26.83 42.96 39.00
N ASN A 245 27.83 42.09 38.81
CA ASN A 245 28.30 41.09 39.77
C ASN A 245 27.35 39.96 40.26
N GLY A 246 27.80 38.72 40.01
CA GLY A 246 27.82 37.70 41.07
C GLY A 246 26.63 36.75 41.16
N GLY A 247 26.89 35.49 40.80
CA GLY A 247 26.61 34.39 41.72
C GLY A 247 25.24 33.72 41.69
N SER A 248 25.29 32.47 41.23
CA SER A 248 24.69 31.31 41.89
C SER A 248 23.22 30.96 41.65
N GLN A 249 23.08 29.66 41.37
CA GLN A 249 22.08 28.74 41.90
C GLN A 249 20.63 28.74 41.36
N LYS A 250 20.37 27.65 40.63
CA LYS A 250 19.62 26.47 41.11
C LYS A 250 18.09 26.53 41.09
N LYS A 251 17.56 25.41 40.58
CA LYS A 251 16.20 24.85 40.75
C LYS A 251 15.11 25.67 40.05
N GLY A 252 14.20 25.08 39.29
CA GLY A 252 13.73 23.70 39.27
C GLY A 252 12.19 23.70 39.27
N GLY A 253 11.59 22.65 38.72
CA GLY A 253 10.15 22.34 38.88
C GLY A 253 9.31 22.84 37.71
N ARG A 254 8.97 21.97 36.75
CA ARG A 254 7.84 21.01 36.76
C ARG A 254 6.49 21.71 36.75
N ARG A 255 5.80 21.59 35.61
CA ARG A 255 4.63 20.72 35.47
C ARG A 255 4.73 19.97 34.14
#